data_AF-A0A4U0WCW6-F1
#
_entry.id   AF-A0A4U0WCW6-F1
#
_cell.length_a   1.000
_cell.length_b   1.000
_cell.length_c   1.000
_cell.angle_alpha   90.00
_cell.angle_beta   90.00
_cell.angle_gamma   90.00
#
_symmetry.space_group_name_H-M   'P 1'
#
loop_
_entity.id
_entity.type
_entity.pdbx_description
1 polymer ?
#
loop_
_entity_poly.entity_id
_entity_poly.type
_entity_poly.pdbx_seq_one_letter_code
_entity_poly.pdbx_strand_id
1 'polypeptide(L)'
;MESQGGPSQPDTTPAPPTSPPRREGPAEGILKTIMRLRGLSISEQSTFDFEPAQEWKRWPGARYGQDSPHLQYAKGTKSSRDKHASSPVKPTRPTKARKPKAPSPVKKKPAQPSTTHGVIPARDPPVHFLTLPPELRNRIYELIAVREGPHYPQVRPVWKPGKRRECSDRRFPLEPSLALANHQLREEMLSIFYGCNRF
;
A
#
# COMPACT_ATOMS: atom_id res chain seq x y z
N MET A 1 -5.19 78.39 28.99
CA MET A 1 -5.99 77.59 28.04
C MET A 1 -5.04 77.30 26.88
N GLU A 2 -4.57 76.10 26.58
CA GLU A 2 -4.97 74.73 26.92
C GLU A 2 -3.71 73.84 26.95
N SER A 3 -3.74 72.83 27.81
CA SER A 3 -2.70 71.83 28.03
C SER A 3 -2.57 70.87 26.85
N GLN A 4 -1.35 70.65 26.33
CA GLN A 4 -1.02 69.51 25.47
C GLN A 4 -0.46 68.37 26.33
N GLY A 5 -1.35 67.47 26.75
CA GLY A 5 -0.98 66.16 27.31
C GLY A 5 -1.16 65.09 26.23
N GLY A 6 -0.06 64.61 25.67
CA GLY A 6 -0.05 63.45 24.78
C GLY A 6 0.01 62.14 25.58
N PRO A 7 -0.84 61.13 25.28
CA PRO A 7 -0.83 59.87 26.00
C PRO A 7 0.36 58.98 25.59
N SER A 8 1.11 58.54 26.60
CA SER A 8 2.15 57.52 26.53
C SER A 8 1.57 56.19 26.03
N GLN A 9 2.14 55.64 24.95
CA GLN A 9 1.80 54.29 24.49
C GLN A 9 2.43 53.24 25.42
N PRO A 10 1.69 52.20 25.83
CA PRO A 10 2.27 51.08 26.57
C PRO A 10 3.00 50.12 25.63
N ASP A 11 4.28 49.86 25.95
CA ASP A 11 5.09 48.79 25.39
C ASP A 11 4.39 47.44 25.51
N THR A 12 3.92 46.92 24.38
CA THR A 12 3.37 45.56 24.29
C THR A 12 4.48 44.62 23.85
N THR A 13 5.16 44.01 24.82
CA THR A 13 6.11 42.92 24.56
C THR A 13 5.35 41.67 24.12
N PRO A 14 5.61 41.08 22.94
CA PRO A 14 4.96 39.86 22.51
C PRO A 14 5.47 38.66 23.33
N ALA A 15 4.56 38.00 24.05
CA ALA A 15 4.84 36.75 24.75
C ALA A 15 5.23 35.64 23.76
N PRO A 16 6.19 34.77 24.09
CA PRO A 16 6.57 33.65 23.24
C PRO A 16 5.41 32.65 23.10
N PRO A 17 5.25 32.01 21.93
CA PRO A 17 4.17 31.07 21.68
C PRO A 17 4.30 29.87 22.60
N THR A 18 3.36 29.73 23.54
CA THR A 18 3.16 28.51 24.31
C THR A 18 2.75 27.40 23.35
N SER A 19 3.67 26.47 23.10
CA SER A 19 3.40 25.28 22.32
C SER A 19 2.26 24.47 22.97
N PRO A 20 1.27 23.99 22.18
CA PRO A 20 0.18 23.20 22.73
C PRO A 20 0.71 21.87 23.28
N PRO A 21 0.09 21.32 24.33
CA PRO A 21 0.46 20.04 24.90
C PRO A 21 0.37 18.96 23.81
N ARG A 22 1.51 18.31 23.57
CA ARG A 22 1.65 17.19 22.65
C ARG A 22 0.71 16.09 23.13
N ARG A 23 -0.36 15.80 22.38
CA ARG A 23 -1.25 14.68 22.67
C ARG A 23 -0.45 13.39 22.54
N GLU A 24 -0.06 12.83 23.68
CA GLU A 24 0.42 11.45 23.77
C GLU A 24 -0.74 10.52 23.39
N GLY A 25 -0.77 10.14 22.12
CA GLY A 25 -1.71 9.12 21.65
C GLY A 25 -1.27 7.72 22.13
N PRO A 26 -2.17 6.72 22.13
CA PRO A 26 -1.92 5.36 22.62
C PRO A 26 -0.82 4.56 21.88
N ALA A 27 -0.19 5.14 20.85
CA ALA A 27 0.77 4.46 20.00
C ALA A 27 2.10 4.14 20.71
N GLU A 28 2.43 4.82 21.81
CA GLU A 28 3.67 4.55 22.55
C GLU A 28 3.66 3.19 23.28
N GLY A 29 2.49 2.61 23.54
CA GLY A 29 2.38 1.37 24.29
C GLY A 29 2.91 0.15 23.54
N ILE A 30 2.66 0.06 22.23
CA ILE A 30 2.96 -1.15 21.44
C ILE A 30 4.47 -1.29 21.22
N LEU A 31 5.13 -0.19 20.82
CA LEU A 31 6.58 -0.18 20.63
C LEU A 31 7.34 -0.43 21.94
N LYS A 32 6.94 0.23 23.04
CA LYS A 32 7.53 -0.05 24.37
C LYS A 32 7.37 -1.52 24.77
N THR A 33 6.22 -2.13 24.50
CA THR A 33 5.96 -3.55 24.82
C THR A 33 6.81 -4.51 23.98
N ILE A 34 6.88 -4.31 22.66
CA ILE A 34 7.70 -5.13 21.76
C ILE A 34 9.18 -5.03 22.12
N MET A 35 9.66 -3.84 22.51
CA MET A 35 11.06 -3.64 22.87
C MET A 35 11.41 -4.23 24.23
N ARG A 36 10.50 -4.14 25.21
CA ARG A 36 10.65 -4.79 26.53
C ARG A 36 10.74 -6.30 26.40
N LEU A 37 9.93 -6.91 25.52
CA LEU A 37 9.99 -8.35 25.21
C LEU A 37 11.33 -8.79 24.60
N ARG A 38 12.10 -7.87 24.01
CA ARG A 38 13.42 -8.13 23.43
C ARG A 38 14.57 -7.75 24.34
N GLY A 39 14.31 -7.36 25.59
CA GLY A 39 15.34 -6.95 26.55
C GLY A 39 16.01 -5.62 26.19
N LEU A 40 15.39 -4.81 25.32
CA LEU A 40 15.90 -3.50 24.93
C LEU A 40 15.22 -2.43 25.78
N SER A 41 15.97 -1.80 26.69
CA SER A 41 15.51 -0.65 27.47
C SER A 41 15.88 0.64 26.74
N ILE A 42 14.92 1.28 26.07
CA ILE A 42 15.07 2.66 25.61
C ILE A 42 14.81 3.57 26.81
N SER A 43 15.77 4.43 27.18
CA SER A 43 15.52 5.47 28.18
C SER A 43 14.58 6.53 27.61
N GLU A 44 13.76 7.17 28.44
CA GLU A 44 12.84 8.24 27.99
C GLU A 44 13.56 9.45 27.37
N GLN A 45 14.89 9.52 27.52
CA GLN A 45 15.78 10.54 26.97
C GLN A 45 16.45 10.09 25.67
N SER A 46 16.22 8.86 25.21
CA SER A 46 16.78 8.33 23.98
C SER A 46 15.98 8.86 22.80
N THR A 47 16.32 10.08 22.39
CA THR A 47 15.85 10.65 21.12
C THR A 47 16.48 9.86 19.99
N PHE A 48 15.65 9.32 19.10
CA PHE A 48 16.15 8.66 17.90
C PHE A 48 16.55 9.75 16.90
N ASP A 49 17.79 10.22 16.99
CA ASP A 49 18.36 11.21 16.07
C ASP A 49 18.63 10.53 14.73
N PHE A 50 17.59 10.48 13.91
CA PHE A 50 17.71 10.07 12.52
C PHE A 50 18.18 11.29 11.71
N GLU A 51 19.50 11.49 11.67
CA GLU A 51 20.16 12.42 10.75
C GLU A 51 19.85 11.98 9.32
N PRO A 52 19.02 12.72 8.57
CA PRO A 52 18.63 12.27 7.26
C PRO A 52 19.81 12.36 6.31
N ALA A 53 20.35 11.23 5.85
CA ALA A 53 21.45 11.29 4.88
C ALA A 53 20.98 12.09 3.66
N GLN A 54 21.75 13.12 3.30
CA GLN A 54 21.37 14.18 2.36
C GLN A 54 21.01 13.67 0.94
N GLU A 55 21.31 12.41 0.67
CA GLU A 55 21.05 11.67 -0.55
C GLU A 55 19.56 11.26 -0.75
N TRP A 56 18.71 11.35 0.28
CA TRP A 56 17.31 10.91 0.20
C TRP A 56 16.39 11.85 -0.57
N LYS A 57 16.84 13.06 -0.91
CA LYS A 57 16.09 14.00 -1.77
C LYS A 57 15.79 13.43 -3.17
N ARG A 58 16.37 12.29 -3.52
CA ARG A 58 16.18 11.64 -4.82
C ARG A 58 15.44 10.32 -4.74
N TRP A 59 14.51 10.15 -3.79
CA TRP A 59 13.65 8.97 -3.74
C TRP A 59 12.27 9.23 -4.39
N PRO A 60 11.78 8.32 -5.24
CA PRO A 60 12.49 7.20 -5.84
C PRO A 60 13.51 7.70 -6.87
N GLY A 61 14.74 7.18 -6.82
CA GLY A 61 15.73 7.54 -7.82
C GLY A 61 15.19 7.17 -9.20
N ALA A 62 15.50 7.96 -10.23
CA ALA A 62 15.07 7.67 -11.61
C ALA A 62 15.53 6.28 -12.12
N ARG A 63 16.40 5.60 -11.37
CA ARG A 63 16.86 4.25 -11.65
C ARG A 63 16.82 3.45 -10.35
N TYR A 64 16.07 2.35 -10.37
CA TYR A 64 16.21 1.30 -9.37
C TYR A 64 17.65 0.78 -9.38
N GLY A 65 18.27 0.60 -8.21
CA GLY A 65 19.61 0.01 -8.10
C GLY A 65 19.68 -1.38 -8.72
N GLN A 66 20.87 -1.85 -9.11
CA GLN A 66 21.05 -3.11 -9.85
C GLN A 66 20.44 -4.34 -9.14
N ASP A 67 20.36 -4.30 -7.81
CA ASP A 67 19.80 -5.38 -6.98
C ASP A 67 18.33 -5.16 -6.58
N SER A 68 17.66 -4.18 -7.19
CA SER A 68 16.27 -3.89 -6.85
C SER A 68 15.34 -5.05 -7.26
N PRO A 69 14.47 -5.54 -6.36
CA PRO A 69 13.55 -6.64 -6.66
C PRO A 69 12.62 -6.33 -7.85
N HIS A 70 12.33 -5.05 -8.13
CA HIS A 70 11.52 -4.64 -9.27
C HIS A 70 12.16 -4.98 -10.63
N LEU A 71 13.49 -5.05 -10.72
CA LEU A 71 14.20 -5.46 -11.94
C LEU A 71 14.11 -6.96 -12.23
N GLN A 72 13.86 -7.79 -11.21
CA GLN A 72 13.70 -9.24 -11.39
C GLN A 72 12.42 -9.57 -12.16
N TYR A 73 11.38 -8.74 -12.03
CA TYR A 73 10.09 -8.93 -12.70
C TYR A 73 9.97 -8.18 -14.05
N ALA A 74 10.83 -7.20 -14.32
CA ALA A 74 10.79 -6.41 -15.55
C ALA A 74 11.28 -7.16 -16.81
N LYS A 75 11.99 -8.28 -16.64
CA LYS A 75 12.52 -9.08 -17.76
C LYS A 75 11.52 -10.17 -18.16
N GLY A 76 10.46 -9.83 -18.90
CA GLY A 76 9.58 -10.90 -19.38
C GLY A 76 8.45 -10.58 -20.35
N THR A 77 7.93 -9.36 -20.43
CA THR A 77 6.76 -9.09 -21.29
C THR A 77 7.16 -8.40 -22.58
N LYS A 78 7.79 -9.16 -23.48
CA LYS A 78 7.65 -8.84 -24.91
C LYS A 78 6.18 -9.08 -25.25
N SER A 79 5.39 -8.01 -25.32
CA SER A 79 4.03 -8.09 -25.83
C SER A 79 4.12 -8.50 -27.31
N SER A 80 3.96 -9.79 -27.57
CA SER A 80 3.61 -10.27 -28.90
C SER A 80 2.21 -9.74 -29.20
N ARG A 81 2.13 -8.65 -29.96
CA ARG A 81 0.88 -8.17 -30.55
C ARG A 81 0.59 -9.06 -31.75
N ASP A 82 0.12 -10.27 -31.47
CA ASP A 82 -0.38 -11.17 -32.51
C ASP A 82 -1.70 -10.61 -33.05
N LYS A 83 -1.60 -9.93 -34.19
CA LYS A 83 -2.73 -9.68 -35.07
C LYS A 83 -3.27 -11.04 -35.50
N HIS A 84 -4.53 -11.34 -35.20
CA HIS A 84 -5.28 -12.41 -35.83
C HIS A 84 -5.32 -12.16 -37.34
N ALA A 85 -4.37 -12.77 -38.06
CA ALA A 85 -4.46 -13.05 -39.48
C ALA A 85 -4.64 -14.56 -39.60
N SER A 86 -5.85 -14.96 -39.97
CA SER A 86 -6.17 -16.31 -40.40
C SER A 86 -5.29 -16.71 -41.59
N SER A 87 -4.49 -17.77 -41.46
CA SER A 87 -3.82 -18.41 -42.60
C SER A 87 -3.44 -19.86 -42.26
N PRO A 88 -3.36 -20.76 -43.26
CA PRO A 88 -3.71 -22.16 -43.10
C PRO A 88 -2.56 -23.04 -42.60
N VAL A 89 -2.97 -24.22 -42.15
CA VAL A 89 -2.16 -25.38 -41.73
C VAL A 89 -0.90 -25.51 -42.56
N LYS A 90 0.27 -25.35 -41.93
CA LYS A 90 1.58 -25.71 -42.49
C LYS A 90 2.06 -27.03 -41.87
N PRO A 91 2.63 -27.95 -42.68
CA PRO A 91 3.06 -29.26 -42.24
C PRO A 91 4.32 -29.21 -41.37
N THR A 92 4.35 -30.15 -40.43
CA THR A 92 5.39 -30.44 -39.44
C THR A 92 6.74 -30.72 -40.11
N ARG A 93 7.74 -29.87 -39.83
CA ARG A 93 9.12 -30.05 -40.32
C ARG A 93 9.93 -30.84 -39.28
N PRO A 94 10.75 -31.83 -39.70
CA PRO A 94 11.50 -32.69 -38.78
C PRO A 94 12.60 -31.93 -38.02
N THR A 95 12.72 -32.25 -36.74
CA THR A 95 13.67 -31.73 -35.76
C THR A 95 15.11 -32.12 -36.13
N LYS A 96 15.94 -31.13 -36.49
CA LYS A 96 17.40 -31.30 -36.57
C LYS A 96 17.99 -31.44 -35.16
N ALA A 97 18.78 -32.50 -34.97
CA ALA A 97 19.52 -32.80 -33.76
C ALA A 97 20.39 -31.60 -33.31
N ARG A 98 20.21 -31.22 -32.04
CA ARG A 98 20.91 -30.10 -31.40
C ARG A 98 22.29 -30.60 -30.94
N LYS A 99 23.36 -29.94 -31.40
CA LYS A 99 24.75 -30.23 -30.96
C LYS A 99 24.92 -30.03 -29.44
N PRO A 100 25.77 -30.81 -28.77
CA PRO A 100 26.04 -30.68 -27.34
C PRO A 100 26.69 -29.32 -27.04
N LYS A 101 26.15 -28.65 -26.02
CA LYS A 101 26.57 -27.33 -25.54
C LYS A 101 27.83 -27.49 -24.68
N ALA A 102 28.89 -26.78 -25.04
CA ALA A 102 30.16 -26.78 -24.30
C ALA A 102 29.97 -26.41 -22.81
N PRO A 103 30.77 -26.99 -21.90
CA PRO A 103 30.68 -26.73 -20.47
C PRO A 103 31.06 -25.27 -20.18
N SER A 104 30.11 -24.50 -19.65
CA SER A 104 30.35 -23.13 -19.19
C SER A 104 31.18 -23.14 -17.90
N PRO A 105 32.13 -22.20 -17.73
CA PRO A 105 32.98 -22.13 -16.55
C PRO A 105 32.16 -21.91 -15.27
N VAL A 106 32.46 -22.72 -14.26
CA VAL A 106 31.81 -22.73 -12.95
C VAL A 106 32.08 -21.39 -12.24
N LYS A 107 31.11 -20.48 -12.27
CA LYS A 107 31.11 -19.28 -11.42
C LYS A 107 30.98 -19.74 -9.96
N LYS A 108 32.04 -19.50 -9.17
CA LYS A 108 32.05 -19.67 -7.72
C LYS A 108 30.94 -18.79 -7.13
N LYS A 109 29.90 -19.40 -6.56
CA LYS A 109 28.85 -18.69 -5.83
C LYS A 109 29.48 -18.08 -4.56
N PRO A 110 29.28 -16.79 -4.26
CA PRO A 110 29.69 -16.22 -2.99
C PRO A 110 28.97 -16.94 -1.85
N ALA A 111 29.67 -17.12 -0.73
CA ALA A 111 29.17 -17.79 0.46
C ALA A 111 27.85 -17.15 0.89
N GLN A 112 26.76 -17.93 0.86
CA GLN A 112 25.48 -17.48 1.42
C GLN A 112 25.64 -17.32 2.93
N PRO A 113 25.16 -16.22 3.53
CA PRO A 113 25.18 -16.05 4.97
C PRO A 113 24.35 -17.17 5.60
N SER A 114 24.97 -17.90 6.53
CA SER A 114 24.36 -18.96 7.33
C SER A 114 23.19 -18.37 8.12
N THR A 115 22.00 -18.46 7.54
CA THR A 115 20.75 -18.06 8.17
C THR A 115 20.25 -19.28 8.95
N THR A 116 20.83 -19.49 10.13
CA THR A 116 20.29 -20.36 11.17
C THR A 116 19.02 -19.73 11.73
N HIS A 117 17.97 -19.68 10.91
CA HIS A 117 16.61 -19.53 11.41
C HIS A 117 16.25 -20.85 12.10
N GLY A 118 15.85 -20.76 13.37
CA GLY A 118 15.33 -21.92 14.11
C GLY A 118 14.19 -22.60 13.35
N VAL A 119 13.90 -23.85 13.70
CA VAL A 119 12.84 -24.64 13.08
C VAL A 119 11.52 -23.86 13.17
N ILE A 120 11.08 -23.29 12.05
CA ILE A 120 9.81 -22.57 11.97
C ILE A 120 8.73 -23.65 12.06
N PRO A 121 7.86 -23.62 13.08
CA PRO A 121 6.78 -24.59 13.17
C PRO A 121 5.91 -24.51 11.92
N ALA A 122 5.41 -25.66 11.47
CA ALA A 122 4.52 -25.73 10.32
C ALA A 122 3.33 -24.79 10.55
N ARG A 123 3.05 -23.94 9.56
CA ARG A 123 1.94 -22.99 9.64
C ARG A 123 0.62 -23.74 9.52
N ASP A 124 -0.38 -23.27 10.26
CA ASP A 124 -1.75 -23.72 10.09
C ASP A 124 -2.23 -23.46 8.64
N PRO A 125 -3.14 -24.30 8.12
CA PRO A 125 -3.70 -24.10 6.80
C PRO A 125 -4.41 -22.74 6.71
N PRO A 126 -4.37 -22.08 5.54
CA PRO A 126 -5.00 -20.78 5.38
C PRO A 126 -6.52 -20.90 5.58
N VAL A 127 -7.05 -20.10 6.49
CA VAL A 127 -8.49 -20.03 6.75
C VAL A 127 -9.17 -19.31 5.59
N HIS A 128 -10.20 -19.93 5.02
CA HIS A 128 -11.00 -19.29 3.98
C HIS A 128 -11.91 -18.23 4.58
N PHE A 129 -11.95 -17.05 3.97
CA PHE A 129 -12.77 -15.94 4.49
C PHE A 129 -14.27 -16.30 4.59
N LEU A 130 -14.79 -17.06 3.63
CA LEU A 130 -16.19 -17.50 3.62
C LEU A 130 -16.50 -18.61 4.63
N THR A 131 -15.49 -19.29 5.17
CA THR A 131 -15.70 -20.26 6.25
C THR A 131 -15.83 -19.60 7.62
N LEU A 132 -15.54 -18.30 7.74
CA LEU A 132 -15.73 -17.56 8.97
C LEU A 132 -17.23 -17.39 9.27
N PRO A 133 -17.65 -17.40 10.54
CA PRO A 133 -19.00 -17.02 10.95
C PRO A 133 -19.40 -15.62 10.43
N PRO A 134 -20.68 -15.39 10.09
CA PRO A 134 -21.16 -14.13 9.55
C PRO A 134 -20.88 -12.94 10.48
N GLU A 135 -20.88 -13.14 11.80
CA GLU A 135 -20.58 -12.10 12.79
C GLU A 135 -19.16 -11.57 12.61
N LEU A 136 -18.18 -12.46 12.40
CA LEU A 136 -16.79 -12.08 12.17
C LEU A 136 -16.62 -11.42 10.81
N ARG A 137 -17.31 -11.91 9.78
CA ARG A 137 -17.29 -11.26 8.45
C ARG A 137 -17.83 -9.84 8.54
N ASN A 138 -18.94 -9.63 9.25
CA ASN A 138 -19.53 -8.31 9.46
C ASN A 138 -18.58 -7.36 10.19
N ARG A 139 -17.87 -7.81 11.23
CA ARG A 139 -16.83 -6.99 11.88
C ARG A 139 -15.70 -6.60 10.94
N ILE A 140 -15.29 -7.51 10.06
CA ILE A 140 -14.26 -7.19 9.05
C ILE A 140 -14.81 -6.21 8.02
N TYR A 141 -16.07 -6.35 7.60
CA TYR A 141 -16.72 -5.40 6.71
C TYR A 141 -16.84 -4.02 7.35
N GLU A 142 -17.22 -3.92 8.62
CA GLU A 142 -17.27 -2.65 9.36
C GLU A 142 -15.92 -1.92 9.31
N LEU A 143 -14.82 -2.63 9.59
CA LEU A 143 -13.47 -2.08 9.58
C LEU A 143 -13.03 -1.57 8.20
N ILE A 144 -13.48 -2.20 7.12
CA ILE A 144 -13.05 -1.88 5.75
C ILE A 144 -13.98 -0.85 5.10
N ALA A 145 -15.28 -0.98 5.33
CA ALA A 145 -16.32 -0.25 4.61
C ALA A 145 -16.74 1.04 5.32
N VAL A 146 -16.69 1.10 6.65
CA VAL A 146 -17.14 2.28 7.41
C VAL A 146 -16.00 3.29 7.50
N ARG A 147 -16.27 4.54 7.11
CA ARG A 147 -15.33 5.65 7.27
C ARG A 147 -15.97 6.77 8.08
N GLU A 148 -15.16 7.40 8.93
CA GLU A 148 -15.55 8.61 9.62
C GLU A 148 -15.50 9.79 8.64
N GLY A 149 -16.65 10.15 8.07
CA GLY A 149 -16.81 11.31 7.21
C GLY A 149 -17.75 11.09 6.02
N PRO A 150 -18.14 12.17 5.32
CA PRO A 150 -18.94 12.06 4.10
C PRO A 150 -18.10 11.45 2.97
N HIS A 151 -18.66 10.46 2.28
CA HIS A 151 -18.07 9.89 1.08
C HIS A 151 -18.41 10.76 -0.12
N TYR A 152 -17.38 11.31 -0.75
CA TYR A 152 -17.58 12.05 -1.98
C TYR A 152 -17.83 11.11 -3.15
N PRO A 153 -18.88 11.35 -3.95
CA PRO A 153 -19.13 10.55 -5.14
C PRO A 153 -17.96 10.70 -6.11
N GLN A 154 -17.43 9.58 -6.59
CA GLN A 154 -16.43 9.59 -7.64
C GLN A 154 -17.12 9.50 -9.00
N VAL A 155 -16.67 10.35 -9.92
CA VAL A 155 -17.11 10.27 -11.31
C VAL A 155 -16.45 9.05 -11.93
N ARG A 156 -17.26 8.06 -12.32
CA ARG A 156 -16.79 6.90 -13.07
C ARG A 156 -17.34 6.92 -14.49
N PRO A 157 -16.47 6.70 -15.49
CA PRO A 157 -16.91 6.50 -16.86
C PRO A 157 -17.67 5.18 -16.94
N VAL A 158 -18.98 5.24 -17.16
CA VAL A 158 -19.81 4.04 -17.35
C VAL A 158 -20.03 3.83 -18.84
N TRP A 159 -19.52 2.71 -19.34
CA TRP A 159 -19.73 2.27 -20.71
C TRP A 159 -21.13 1.70 -20.85
N LYS A 160 -21.97 2.32 -21.67
CA LYS A 160 -23.29 1.78 -21.98
C LYS A 160 -23.14 0.59 -22.93
N PRO A 161 -23.72 -0.59 -22.61
CA PRO A 161 -23.74 -1.70 -23.55
C PRO A 161 -24.47 -1.28 -24.82
N GLY A 162 -23.86 -1.52 -25.99
CA GLY A 162 -24.44 -1.22 -27.30
C GLY A 162 -24.05 0.13 -27.92
N LYS A 163 -23.48 1.08 -27.16
CA LYS A 163 -22.98 2.36 -27.70
C LYS A 163 -21.49 2.53 -27.44
N ARG A 164 -20.67 2.12 -28.40
CA ARG A 164 -19.18 2.17 -28.35
C ARG A 164 -18.57 3.57 -28.10
N ARG A 165 -19.36 4.65 -28.04
CA ARG A 165 -18.86 6.05 -27.94
C ARG A 165 -19.59 6.96 -26.95
N GLU A 166 -20.65 6.49 -26.28
CA GLU A 166 -21.32 7.29 -25.23
C GLU A 166 -20.80 6.83 -23.86
N CYS A 167 -19.79 7.55 -23.35
CA CYS A 167 -19.42 7.48 -21.95
C CYS A 167 -20.33 8.43 -21.17
N SER A 168 -21.21 7.89 -20.33
CA SER A 168 -21.94 8.72 -19.38
C SER A 168 -21.21 8.69 -18.05
N ASP A 169 -20.83 9.88 -17.59
CA ASP A 169 -20.28 10.08 -16.25
C ASP A 169 -21.37 9.82 -15.23
N ARG A 170 -21.26 8.71 -14.50
CA ARG A 170 -22.12 8.46 -13.34
C ARG A 170 -21.32 8.69 -12.08
N ARG A 171 -21.95 9.41 -11.15
CA ARG A 171 -21.44 9.66 -9.81
C ARG A 171 -21.86 8.48 -8.94
N PHE A 172 -20.92 7.62 -8.60
CA PHE A 172 -21.14 6.55 -7.64
C PHE A 172 -20.14 6.69 -6.50
N PRO A 173 -20.53 6.39 -5.25
CA PRO A 173 -19.57 6.16 -4.19
C PRO A 173 -18.58 5.09 -4.62
N LEU A 174 -17.32 5.24 -4.23
CA LEU A 174 -16.30 4.24 -4.50
C LEU A 174 -16.60 2.98 -3.68
N GLU A 175 -17.23 1.97 -4.30
CA GLU A 175 -17.45 0.67 -3.65
C GLU A 175 -16.10 0.10 -3.15
N PRO A 176 -16.06 -0.51 -1.95
CA PRO A 176 -14.82 -1.10 -1.45
C PRO A 176 -14.37 -2.25 -2.35
N SER A 177 -13.05 -2.40 -2.54
CA SER A 177 -12.47 -3.39 -3.47
C SER A 177 -12.91 -4.83 -3.19
N LEU A 178 -13.22 -5.15 -1.93
CA LEU A 178 -13.67 -6.47 -1.51
C LEU A 178 -15.01 -6.87 -2.13
N ALA A 179 -15.91 -5.92 -2.45
CA ALA A 179 -17.18 -6.18 -3.13
C ALA A 179 -16.98 -6.69 -4.56
N LEU A 180 -15.82 -6.43 -5.17
CA LEU A 180 -15.54 -6.84 -6.54
C LEU A 180 -15.05 -8.28 -6.64
N ALA A 181 -14.66 -8.89 -5.51
CA ALA A 181 -14.03 -10.22 -5.51
C ALA A 181 -15.05 -11.36 -5.62
N ASN A 182 -16.24 -11.21 -5.04
CA ASN A 182 -17.27 -12.27 -4.99
C ASN A 182 -18.66 -11.67 -4.79
N HIS A 183 -19.69 -12.27 -5.41
CA HIS A 183 -21.08 -11.83 -5.30
C HIS A 183 -21.64 -11.88 -3.87
N GLN A 184 -21.35 -12.93 -3.10
CA GLN A 184 -21.80 -13.05 -1.71
C GLN A 184 -21.17 -11.94 -0.85
N LEU A 185 -19.87 -11.71 -1.00
CA LEU A 185 -19.17 -10.62 -0.30
C LEU A 185 -19.75 -9.25 -0.68
N ARG A 186 -20.14 -9.09 -1.94
CA ARG A 186 -20.76 -7.88 -2.44
C ARG A 186 -22.08 -7.60 -1.74
N GLU A 187 -22.97 -8.58 -1.65
CA GLU A 187 -24.28 -8.41 -1.00
C GLU A 187 -24.13 -8.08 0.48
N GLU A 188 -23.31 -8.86 1.20
CA GLU A 188 -23.09 -8.65 2.63
C GLU A 188 -22.44 -7.28 2.90
N MET A 189 -21.35 -6.95 2.20
CA MET A 189 -20.58 -5.73 2.48
C MET A 189 -21.29 -4.46 1.99
N LEU A 190 -21.97 -4.48 0.83
CA LEU A 190 -22.65 -3.28 0.33
C LEU A 190 -23.83 -2.89 1.22
N SER A 191 -24.49 -3.86 1.87
CA SER A 191 -25.55 -3.56 2.85
C SER A 191 -25.04 -2.69 4.00
N ILE A 192 -23.87 -3.05 4.57
CA ILE A 192 -23.21 -2.30 5.63
C ILE A 192 -22.67 -0.97 5.09
N PHE A 193 -22.02 -0.98 3.92
CA PHE A 193 -21.45 0.21 3.32
C PHE A 193 -22.49 1.31 3.11
N TYR A 194 -23.63 0.99 2.50
CA TYR A 194 -24.69 1.96 2.26
C TYR A 194 -25.52 2.29 3.50
N GLY A 195 -25.61 1.38 4.47
CA GLY A 195 -26.33 1.60 5.73
C GLY A 195 -25.58 2.45 6.75
N CYS A 196 -24.25 2.32 6.81
CA CYS A 196 -23.43 2.95 7.86
C CYS A 196 -22.70 4.23 7.42
N ASN A 197 -22.47 4.43 6.12
CA ASN A 197 -21.76 5.62 5.64
C ASN A 197 -22.71 6.76 5.26
N ARG A 198 -22.20 7.99 5.37
CA ARG A 198 -22.84 9.19 4.85
C ARG A 198 -22.34 9.48 3.44
N PHE A 199 -23.25 9.81 2.52
CA PHE A 199 -22.98 10.12 1.11
C PHE A 199 -23.52 11.49 0.74
#